data_AF-A0A8C2Y1Z3-F1
#
_entry.id   AF-A0A8C2Y1Z3-F1
#
_cell.length_a   1.000
_cell.length_b   1.000
_cell.length_c   1.000
_cell.angle_alpha   90.00
_cell.angle_beta   90.00
_cell.angle_gamma   90.00
#
_symmetry.space_group_name_H-M   'P 1'
#
loop_
_entity.id
_entity.type
_entity.pdbx_description
1 polymer ?
#
loop_
_entity_poly.entity_id
_entity_poly.type
_entity_poly.pdbx_seq_one_letter_code
_entity_poly.pdbx_strand_id
1 'polypeptide(L)'
;MWPRYRESWEVGAPEAAPLSRDKAEQSREVLCSVEVVGVTCLLTAPLPACPRPARPSHAFRPRPAYRRRSPPQLQHLGPGYLGPEQLPDCLKGCDVVVIPAGVPRKPGMTRDDLFNTNATIVATLTAACAQHCPEAMICIISNPVNSTIPITAEVFKKHGVYNPNKIFGVTTLDIVRANAFVAELKDLDPARVNVPVIGGHAGKTIIPLISQCTPKVELPQDQLATLTGRIQEAGTEVVKAKAGAGSATLSMAYAGARFVFSLVDAMNGKEGVVECSFVKSQETDCPYFSTPLLLGKKGIEKNLGIGKVSPFEEKMIAEAIPELKASIKKGEEFVKSMK
;
A
#
# COMPACT_ATOMS: atom_id res chain seq x y z
N MET A 1 31.00 -20.04 4.17
CA MET A 1 30.34 -21.20 4.82
C MET A 1 29.41 -20.60 5.88
N TRP A 2 28.10 -20.54 5.61
CA TRP A 2 27.11 -19.84 6.43
C TRP A 2 26.43 -20.84 7.39
N PRO A 3 26.34 -20.60 8.72
CA PRO A 3 25.71 -21.54 9.63
C PRO A 3 24.18 -21.53 9.46
N ARG A 4 23.57 -22.73 9.36
CA ARG A 4 22.12 -22.93 9.47
C ARG A 4 21.76 -23.05 10.95
N TYR A 5 21.00 -22.10 11.48
CA TYR A 5 20.25 -22.32 12.73
C TYR A 5 18.86 -22.86 12.38
N ARG A 6 18.48 -23.95 13.04
CA ARG A 6 17.17 -24.62 12.96
C ARG A 6 16.60 -24.60 14.37
N GLU A 7 15.69 -23.67 14.65
CA GLU A 7 14.90 -23.70 15.88
C GLU A 7 13.52 -24.29 15.58
N SER A 8 13.12 -25.20 16.46
CA SER A 8 11.84 -25.90 16.49
C SER A 8 11.00 -25.27 17.58
N TRP A 9 9.76 -24.91 17.26
CA TRP A 9 8.77 -24.43 18.22
C TRP A 9 7.55 -25.35 18.14
N GLU A 10 7.45 -26.29 19.08
CA GLU A 10 6.17 -26.88 19.49
C GLU A 10 5.58 -25.97 20.57
N VAL A 11 4.36 -25.48 20.36
CA VAL A 11 3.60 -24.77 21.39
C VAL A 11 2.26 -25.46 21.51
N GLY A 12 2.06 -26.21 22.60
CA GLY A 12 0.79 -26.83 22.94
C GLY A 12 -0.26 -25.77 23.25
N ALA A 13 -1.45 -25.90 22.67
CA ALA A 13 -2.61 -25.09 23.00
C ALA A 13 -3.29 -25.64 24.26
N PRO A 14 -3.72 -24.80 25.22
CA PRO A 14 -4.63 -25.23 26.28
C PRO A 14 -6.07 -25.28 25.76
N GLU A 15 -6.80 -26.34 26.12
CA GLU A 15 -8.23 -26.51 25.87
C GLU A 15 -9.05 -25.37 26.49
N ALA A 16 -9.85 -24.68 25.68
CA ALA A 16 -10.77 -23.64 26.13
C ALA A 16 -12.14 -24.24 26.50
N ALA A 17 -12.59 -23.97 27.73
CA ALA A 17 -13.93 -24.34 28.21
C ALA A 17 -15.04 -23.54 27.50
N PRO A 18 -16.24 -24.10 27.30
CA PRO A 18 -17.30 -23.45 26.54
C PRO A 18 -17.98 -22.32 27.36
N LEU A 19 -18.00 -21.11 26.80
CA LEU A 19 -18.78 -19.97 27.31
C LEU A 19 -20.27 -20.11 26.93
N SER A 20 -21.15 -19.77 27.86
CA SER A 20 -22.61 -19.85 27.75
C SER A 20 -23.19 -18.92 26.66
N ARG A 21 -24.24 -19.40 25.97
CA ARG A 21 -24.92 -18.76 24.81
C ARG A 21 -25.35 -17.31 25.03
N ASP A 22 -25.62 -16.88 26.26
CA ASP A 22 -26.19 -15.55 26.54
C ASP A 22 -25.20 -14.37 26.44
N LYS A 23 -23.88 -14.62 26.34
CA LYS A 23 -22.88 -13.56 26.09
C LYS A 23 -22.52 -13.36 24.62
N ALA A 24 -23.00 -14.21 23.71
CA ALA A 24 -22.69 -14.13 22.28
C ALA A 24 -23.49 -13.03 21.55
N GLU A 25 -24.55 -12.50 22.16
CA GLU A 25 -25.48 -11.56 21.50
C GLU A 25 -25.09 -10.07 21.67
N GLN A 26 -24.15 -9.76 22.57
CA GLN A 26 -23.69 -8.38 22.86
C GLN A 26 -22.35 -7.98 22.22
N SER A 27 -21.65 -8.90 21.54
CA SER A 27 -20.40 -8.62 20.83
C SER A 27 -20.56 -8.91 19.33
N ARG A 28 -21.25 -8.04 18.60
CA ARG A 28 -21.16 -8.04 17.13
C ARG A 28 -19.81 -7.45 16.73
N GLU A 29 -18.76 -8.27 16.74
CA GLU A 29 -17.51 -7.96 16.04
C GLU A 29 -17.84 -7.70 14.57
N VAL A 30 -17.50 -6.51 14.07
CA VAL A 30 -17.67 -6.16 12.66
C VAL A 30 -16.59 -6.90 11.88
N LEU A 31 -16.91 -8.07 11.33
CA LEU A 31 -16.00 -8.80 10.46
C LEU A 31 -15.83 -8.04 9.13
N CYS A 32 -14.66 -7.44 8.91
CA CYS A 32 -14.25 -6.76 7.69
C CYS A 32 -13.90 -7.77 6.58
N SER A 33 -14.34 -7.53 5.34
CA SER A 33 -13.88 -8.24 4.14
C SER A 33 -12.73 -7.48 3.45
N VAL A 34 -11.65 -8.20 3.11
CA VAL A 34 -10.48 -7.64 2.41
C VAL A 34 -10.25 -8.43 1.14
N GLU A 35 -10.22 -7.72 0.01
CA GLU A 35 -9.96 -8.29 -1.30
C GLU A 35 -8.62 -7.90 -1.88
N VAL A 36 -7.98 -8.86 -2.53
CA VAL A 36 -6.79 -8.62 -3.33
C VAL A 36 -7.09 -8.84 -4.80
N VAL A 37 -7.08 -7.75 -5.56
CA VAL A 37 -7.41 -7.78 -6.98
C VAL A 37 -6.15 -7.66 -7.83
N GLY A 38 -5.85 -8.74 -8.56
CA GLY A 38 -4.71 -8.82 -9.47
C GLY A 38 -3.47 -9.41 -8.82
N VAL A 39 -3.57 -10.68 -8.38
CA VAL A 39 -2.42 -11.43 -7.86
C VAL A 39 -1.42 -11.72 -8.98
N THR A 40 -0.43 -10.84 -9.15
CA THR A 40 0.88 -11.13 -9.76
C THR A 40 1.91 -11.34 -8.64
N CYS A 41 3.18 -11.59 -8.98
CA CYS A 41 4.26 -12.05 -8.09
C CYS A 41 4.45 -11.32 -6.73
N LEU A 42 3.80 -10.18 -6.50
CA LEU A 42 3.77 -9.53 -5.18
C LEU A 42 3.08 -10.38 -4.10
N LEU A 43 2.03 -11.16 -4.43
CA LEU A 43 1.18 -11.83 -3.41
C LEU A 43 1.10 -13.35 -3.57
N THR A 44 2.05 -13.95 -4.29
CA THR A 44 2.30 -15.40 -4.18
C THR A 44 3.13 -15.76 -2.95
N ALA A 45 3.65 -14.75 -2.23
CA ALA A 45 4.22 -14.91 -0.90
C ALA A 45 3.07 -14.95 0.13
N PRO A 46 3.13 -15.81 1.15
CA PRO A 46 2.12 -15.83 2.21
C PRO A 46 2.04 -14.44 2.83
N LEU A 47 0.86 -13.81 2.77
CA LEU A 47 0.57 -12.69 3.65
C LEU A 47 0.79 -13.19 5.09
N PRO A 48 1.42 -12.41 5.98
CA PRO A 48 1.36 -12.74 7.40
C PRO A 48 -0.10 -12.95 7.78
N ALA A 49 -0.42 -14.07 8.43
CA ALA A 49 -1.78 -14.39 8.80
C ALA A 49 -2.37 -13.19 9.55
N CYS A 50 -3.57 -12.74 9.17
CA CYS A 50 -4.27 -11.71 9.93
C CYS A 50 -4.47 -12.28 11.35
N PRO A 51 -3.89 -11.69 12.40
CA PRO A 51 -3.94 -12.25 13.75
C PRO A 51 -5.31 -12.05 14.43
N ARG A 52 -6.34 -11.64 13.69
CA ARG A 52 -7.66 -11.22 14.20
C ARG A 52 -8.79 -11.74 13.32
N PRO A 53 -10.01 -11.91 13.87
CA PRO A 53 -11.15 -12.38 13.09
C PRO A 53 -11.52 -11.34 12.00
N ALA A 54 -11.19 -11.65 10.76
CA ALA A 54 -11.71 -11.00 9.57
C ALA A 54 -12.61 -12.00 8.81
N ARG A 55 -13.56 -11.50 8.02
CA ARG A 55 -14.27 -12.35 7.06
C ARG A 55 -13.26 -12.91 6.05
N PRO A 56 -13.55 -14.05 5.37
CA PRO A 56 -12.59 -14.67 4.45
C PRO A 56 -12.07 -13.64 3.44
N SER A 57 -10.75 -13.54 3.29
CA SER A 57 -10.15 -12.74 2.23
C SER A 57 -10.26 -13.51 0.92
N HIS A 58 -10.77 -12.90 -0.14
CA HIS A 58 -10.75 -13.49 -1.46
C HIS A 58 -9.58 -12.93 -2.31
N ALA A 59 -9.29 -13.60 -3.41
CA ALA A 59 -8.19 -13.26 -4.29
C ALA A 59 -8.60 -13.41 -5.75
N PHE A 60 -8.39 -12.34 -6.53
CA PHE A 60 -8.70 -12.29 -7.96
C PHE A 60 -7.45 -12.34 -8.84
N ARG A 61 -7.52 -13.12 -9.93
CA ARG A 61 -6.46 -13.25 -10.94
C ARG A 61 -6.97 -12.98 -12.37
N PRO A 62 -6.29 -12.13 -13.17
CA PRO A 62 -6.75 -11.82 -14.52
C PRO A 62 -6.35 -12.85 -15.60
N ARG A 63 -5.39 -13.76 -15.36
CA ARG A 63 -4.97 -14.80 -16.33
C ARG A 63 -4.66 -16.16 -15.67
N PRO A 64 -4.86 -17.29 -16.38
CA PRO A 64 -4.44 -18.61 -15.94
C PRO A 64 -2.94 -18.81 -16.22
N ALA A 65 -2.07 -18.20 -15.43
CA ALA A 65 -0.65 -18.53 -15.47
C ALA A 65 -0.31 -19.44 -14.28
N TYR A 66 -0.05 -20.72 -14.61
CA TYR A 66 0.36 -21.82 -13.73
C TYR A 66 -0.77 -22.47 -12.90
N ARG A 67 -1.23 -23.67 -13.34
CA ARG A 67 -1.93 -24.66 -12.50
C ARG A 67 -0.98 -25.12 -11.38
N ARG A 68 -0.83 -24.34 -10.33
CA ARG A 68 -0.55 -24.92 -9.01
C ARG A 68 -1.79 -24.65 -8.19
N ARG A 69 -2.41 -25.75 -7.70
CA ARG A 69 -3.37 -25.68 -6.59
C ARG A 69 -2.85 -24.66 -5.58
N SER A 70 -3.72 -23.82 -5.03
CA SER A 70 -3.40 -23.05 -3.83
C SER A 70 -2.59 -23.96 -2.90
N PRO A 71 -1.37 -23.58 -2.49
CA PRO A 71 -0.61 -24.34 -1.51
C PRO A 71 -1.55 -24.76 -0.38
N PRO A 72 -1.41 -25.96 0.21
CA PRO A 72 -2.28 -26.42 1.29
C PRO A 72 -2.48 -25.39 2.41
N GLN A 73 -1.50 -24.50 2.60
CA GLN A 73 -1.47 -23.40 3.56
C GLN A 73 -2.46 -22.24 3.27
N LEU A 74 -3.06 -22.16 2.08
CA LEU A 74 -4.02 -21.11 1.69
C LEU A 74 -5.48 -21.60 1.72
N GLN A 75 -5.75 -22.81 2.23
CA GLN A 75 -7.11 -23.39 2.28
C GLN A 75 -8.06 -22.67 3.25
N HIS A 76 -7.55 -21.76 4.08
CA HIS A 76 -8.34 -20.90 4.96
C HIS A 76 -8.79 -19.58 4.31
N LEU A 77 -8.33 -19.29 3.08
CA LEU A 77 -8.78 -18.13 2.31
C LEU A 77 -10.11 -18.44 1.62
N GLY A 78 -10.94 -17.41 1.40
CA GLY A 78 -12.23 -17.53 0.73
C GLY A 78 -12.12 -18.06 -0.71
N PRO A 79 -13.25 -18.30 -1.40
CA PRO A 79 -13.22 -18.74 -2.80
C PRO A 79 -12.36 -17.80 -3.66
N GLY A 80 -11.46 -18.39 -4.45
CA GLY A 80 -10.63 -17.64 -5.40
C GLY A 80 -11.38 -17.40 -6.71
N TYR A 81 -11.18 -16.22 -7.30
CA TYR A 81 -11.83 -15.80 -8.54
C TYR A 81 -10.80 -15.64 -9.67
N LEU A 82 -11.19 -15.99 -10.90
CA LEU A 82 -10.33 -16.01 -12.08
C LEU A 82 -11.05 -15.43 -13.30
N GLY A 83 -10.36 -14.50 -13.97
CA GLY A 83 -10.77 -13.92 -15.24
C GLY A 83 -11.82 -12.81 -15.10
N PRO A 84 -11.95 -11.92 -16.10
CA PRO A 84 -12.81 -10.72 -16.01
C PRO A 84 -14.27 -11.01 -15.61
N GLU A 85 -14.82 -12.13 -16.08
CA GLU A 85 -16.20 -12.55 -15.82
C GLU A 85 -16.52 -12.73 -14.32
N GLN A 86 -15.52 -13.09 -13.52
CA GLN A 86 -15.67 -13.33 -12.07
C GLN A 86 -15.30 -12.11 -11.21
N LEU A 87 -14.88 -11.01 -11.83
CA LEU A 87 -14.51 -9.79 -11.10
C LEU A 87 -15.69 -9.16 -10.34
N PRO A 88 -16.91 -9.07 -10.91
CA PRO A 88 -18.06 -8.53 -10.18
C PRO A 88 -18.38 -9.30 -8.90
N ASP A 89 -18.37 -10.63 -8.97
CA ASP A 89 -18.64 -11.50 -7.82
C ASP A 89 -17.55 -11.38 -6.76
N CYS A 90 -16.29 -11.25 -7.17
CA CYS A 90 -15.17 -11.01 -6.26
C CYS A 90 -15.30 -9.71 -5.48
N LEU A 91 -15.88 -8.66 -6.09
CA LEU A 91 -15.97 -7.33 -5.48
C LEU A 91 -17.22 -7.16 -4.60
N LYS A 92 -18.18 -8.08 -4.67
CA LYS A 92 -19.46 -7.92 -3.98
C LYS A 92 -19.28 -7.96 -2.46
N GLY A 93 -19.69 -6.89 -1.78
CA GLY A 93 -19.64 -6.80 -0.31
C GLY A 93 -18.23 -6.58 0.25
N CYS A 94 -17.31 -6.07 -0.55
CA CYS A 94 -15.95 -5.76 -0.12
C CYS A 94 -15.92 -4.46 0.65
N ASP A 95 -15.28 -4.47 1.82
CA ASP A 95 -15.04 -3.25 2.60
C ASP A 95 -13.69 -2.62 2.27
N VAL A 96 -12.69 -3.44 1.89
CA VAL A 96 -11.35 -3.00 1.45
C VAL A 96 -10.94 -3.75 0.19
N VAL A 97 -10.44 -3.03 -0.82
CA VAL A 97 -9.90 -3.61 -2.06
C VAL A 97 -8.45 -3.17 -2.25
N VAL A 98 -7.54 -4.13 -2.39
CA VAL A 98 -6.11 -3.93 -2.59
C VAL A 98 -5.75 -4.24 -4.03
N ILE A 99 -5.16 -3.28 -4.74
CA ILE A 99 -4.81 -3.39 -6.15
C ILE A 99 -3.28 -3.30 -6.30
N PRO A 100 -2.56 -4.44 -6.22
CA PRO A 100 -1.15 -4.55 -6.61
C PRO A 100 -0.98 -4.89 -8.10
N ALA A 101 -2.08 -5.02 -8.84
CA ALA A 101 -2.12 -5.43 -10.22
C ALA A 101 -1.24 -4.55 -11.11
N GLY A 102 -0.33 -5.16 -11.86
CA GLY A 102 0.52 -4.44 -12.79
C GLY A 102 1.47 -5.38 -13.48
N VAL A 103 2.08 -4.89 -14.56
CA VAL A 103 3.15 -5.60 -15.25
C VAL A 103 4.50 -5.09 -14.75
N PRO A 104 5.46 -5.98 -14.46
CA PRO A 104 6.84 -5.55 -14.26
C PRO A 104 7.40 -5.02 -15.58
N ARG A 105 8.36 -4.09 -15.48
CA ARG A 105 9.09 -3.62 -16.66
C ARG A 105 9.76 -4.80 -17.36
N LYS A 106 9.51 -4.98 -18.65
CA LYS A 106 10.15 -5.98 -19.49
C LYS A 106 11.28 -5.34 -20.32
N PRO A 107 12.31 -6.12 -20.73
CA PRO A 107 13.28 -5.65 -21.71
C PRO A 107 12.56 -5.09 -22.95
N GLY A 108 13.01 -3.94 -23.45
CA GLY A 108 12.42 -3.25 -24.61
C GLY A 108 11.20 -2.35 -24.31
N MET A 109 10.63 -2.39 -23.11
CA MET A 109 9.49 -1.54 -22.73
C MET A 109 9.95 -0.13 -22.32
N THR A 110 9.38 0.90 -22.95
CA THR A 110 9.63 2.30 -22.58
C THR A 110 8.94 2.64 -21.25
N ARG A 111 9.29 3.79 -20.66
CA ARG A 111 8.59 4.27 -19.45
C ARG A 111 7.11 4.56 -19.73
N ASP A 112 6.80 5.03 -20.92
CA ASP A 112 5.43 5.36 -21.32
C ASP A 112 4.61 4.10 -21.62
N ASP A 113 5.18 3.08 -22.25
CA ASP A 113 4.50 1.80 -22.45
C ASP A 113 4.11 1.14 -21.13
N LEU A 114 5.04 1.16 -20.17
CA LEU A 114 4.81 0.64 -18.82
C LEU A 114 3.69 1.41 -18.11
N PHE A 115 3.74 2.75 -18.21
CA PHE A 115 2.69 3.62 -17.68
C PHE A 115 1.33 3.28 -18.30
N ASN A 116 1.20 3.30 -19.63
CA ASN A 116 -0.07 3.07 -20.32
C ASN A 116 -0.66 1.69 -20.01
N THR A 117 0.18 0.67 -19.91
CA THR A 117 -0.24 -0.68 -19.55
C THR A 117 -0.83 -0.71 -18.13
N ASN A 118 -0.08 -0.20 -17.15
CA ASN A 118 -0.55 -0.20 -15.76
C ASN A 118 -1.73 0.76 -15.53
N ALA A 119 -1.76 1.89 -16.23
CA ALA A 119 -2.87 2.85 -16.21
C ALA A 119 -4.17 2.20 -16.70
N THR A 120 -4.11 1.44 -17.80
CA THR A 120 -5.26 0.69 -18.33
C THR A 120 -5.74 -0.37 -17.34
N ILE A 121 -4.81 -1.13 -16.74
CA ILE A 121 -5.15 -2.14 -15.73
C ILE A 121 -5.86 -1.50 -14.54
N VAL A 122 -5.28 -0.44 -13.96
CA VAL A 122 -5.86 0.26 -12.81
C VAL A 122 -7.20 0.85 -13.17
N ALA A 123 -7.34 1.54 -14.30
CA ALA A 123 -8.61 2.13 -14.72
C ALA A 123 -9.72 1.07 -14.87
N THR A 124 -9.39 -0.10 -15.43
CA THR A 124 -10.34 -1.21 -15.59
C THR A 124 -10.78 -1.78 -14.23
N LEU A 125 -9.83 -2.08 -13.35
CA LEU A 125 -10.13 -2.65 -12.04
C LEU A 125 -10.89 -1.67 -11.14
N THR A 126 -10.52 -0.39 -11.18
CA THR A 126 -11.17 0.66 -10.39
C THR A 126 -12.55 1.02 -10.92
N ALA A 127 -12.81 0.91 -12.23
CA ALA A 127 -14.15 1.01 -12.79
C ALA A 127 -15.06 -0.12 -12.27
N ALA A 128 -14.56 -1.36 -12.23
CA ALA A 128 -15.30 -2.47 -11.63
C ALA A 128 -15.56 -2.24 -10.12
N CYS A 129 -14.58 -1.70 -9.39
CA CYS A 129 -14.78 -1.33 -7.98
C CYS A 129 -15.87 -0.26 -7.82
N ALA A 130 -15.84 0.79 -8.65
CA ALA A 130 -16.84 1.85 -8.64
C ALA A 130 -18.26 1.33 -8.95
N GLN A 131 -18.40 0.27 -9.75
CA GLN A 131 -19.68 -0.33 -10.11
C GLN A 131 -20.19 -1.34 -9.06
N HIS A 132 -19.30 -2.14 -8.47
CA HIS A 132 -19.68 -3.30 -7.67
C HIS A 132 -19.43 -3.15 -6.16
N CYS A 133 -18.52 -2.27 -5.74
CA CYS A 133 -18.23 -1.96 -4.34
C CYS A 133 -17.85 -0.47 -4.15
N PRO A 134 -18.71 0.49 -4.53
CA PRO A 134 -18.38 1.92 -4.51
C PRO A 134 -18.00 2.46 -3.13
N GLU A 135 -18.46 1.79 -2.07
CA GLU A 135 -18.19 2.17 -0.68
C GLU A 135 -16.91 1.55 -0.10
N ALA A 136 -16.21 0.69 -0.83
CA ALA A 136 -14.98 0.07 -0.37
C ALA A 136 -13.82 1.08 -0.25
N MET A 137 -12.90 0.83 0.68
CA MET A 137 -11.62 1.52 0.75
C MET A 137 -10.66 0.93 -0.28
N ILE A 138 -10.22 1.74 -1.23
CA ILE A 138 -9.40 1.32 -2.36
C ILE A 138 -7.92 1.61 -2.07
N CYS A 139 -7.11 0.57 -1.96
CA CYS A 139 -5.67 0.63 -1.73
C CYS A 139 -4.89 0.33 -3.01
N ILE A 140 -4.34 1.36 -3.66
CA ILE A 140 -3.56 1.22 -4.89
C ILE A 140 -2.08 1.05 -4.55
N ILE A 141 -1.52 -0.10 -4.94
CA ILE A 141 -0.08 -0.40 -4.92
C ILE A 141 0.50 -0.34 -6.35
N SER A 142 -0.35 -0.48 -7.37
CA SER A 142 0.01 -0.43 -8.78
C SER A 142 0.81 0.81 -9.15
N ASN A 143 2.03 0.60 -9.64
CA ASN A 143 2.92 1.69 -10.03
C ASN A 143 2.62 2.22 -11.44
N PRO A 144 2.84 3.52 -11.70
CA PRO A 144 3.33 4.53 -10.75
C PRO A 144 2.21 5.12 -9.87
N VAL A 145 2.33 5.00 -8.53
CA VAL A 145 1.30 5.46 -7.57
C VAL A 145 0.95 6.95 -7.75
N ASN A 146 1.95 7.78 -8.04
CA ASN A 146 1.77 9.23 -8.30
C ASN A 146 0.79 9.54 -9.43
N SER A 147 0.54 8.59 -10.36
CA SER A 147 -0.42 8.74 -11.46
C SER A 147 -1.62 7.81 -11.34
N THR A 148 -1.48 6.61 -10.77
CA THR A 148 -2.57 5.64 -10.65
C THR A 148 -3.63 6.08 -9.63
N ILE A 149 -3.28 6.88 -8.63
CA ILE A 149 -4.25 7.50 -7.72
C ILE A 149 -5.13 8.55 -8.41
N PRO A 150 -4.57 9.53 -9.15
CA PRO A 150 -5.37 10.42 -10.00
C PRO A 150 -6.24 9.67 -11.01
N ILE A 151 -5.74 8.59 -11.64
CA ILE A 151 -6.54 7.74 -12.53
C ILE A 151 -7.75 7.17 -11.79
N THR A 152 -7.52 6.58 -10.61
CA THR A 152 -8.58 6.00 -9.76
C THR A 152 -9.63 7.05 -9.41
N ALA A 153 -9.19 8.23 -8.99
CA ALA A 153 -10.08 9.34 -8.65
C ALA A 153 -10.94 9.78 -9.84
N GLU A 154 -10.35 9.97 -11.02
CA GLU A 154 -11.10 10.37 -12.23
C GLU A 154 -12.08 9.28 -12.69
N VAL A 155 -11.71 7.99 -12.58
CA VAL A 155 -12.61 6.86 -12.88
C VAL A 155 -13.80 6.85 -11.93
N PHE A 156 -13.58 7.03 -10.63
CA PHE A 156 -14.66 7.10 -9.64
C PHE A 156 -15.55 8.34 -9.84
N LYS A 157 -14.97 9.48 -10.25
CA LYS A 157 -15.74 10.69 -10.61
C LYS A 157 -16.64 10.44 -11.81
N LYS A 158 -16.13 9.79 -12.87
CA LYS A 158 -16.94 9.40 -14.04
C LYS A 158 -18.13 8.50 -13.68
N HIS A 159 -17.99 7.68 -12.63
CA HIS A 159 -19.08 6.83 -12.13
C HIS A 159 -19.97 7.50 -11.07
N GLY A 160 -19.69 8.76 -10.69
CA GLY A 160 -20.51 9.50 -9.72
C GLY A 160 -20.39 9.02 -8.26
N VAL A 161 -19.37 8.21 -7.93
CA VAL A 161 -19.19 7.58 -6.61
C VAL A 161 -17.88 7.99 -5.93
N TYR A 162 -17.27 9.10 -6.37
CA TYR A 162 -15.99 9.54 -5.85
C TYR A 162 -16.08 9.99 -4.39
N ASN A 163 -15.33 9.30 -3.52
CA ASN A 163 -15.06 9.72 -2.16
C ASN A 163 -13.54 9.83 -1.92
N PRO A 164 -12.98 11.05 -1.75
CA PRO A 164 -11.55 11.23 -1.57
C PRO A 164 -11.01 10.57 -0.29
N ASN A 165 -11.86 10.33 0.71
CA ASN A 165 -11.46 9.76 1.99
C ASN A 165 -11.34 8.23 1.96
N LYS A 166 -11.62 7.58 0.82
CA LYS A 166 -11.58 6.12 0.66
C LYS A 166 -10.59 5.63 -0.40
N ILE A 167 -9.80 6.51 -1.03
CA ILE A 167 -8.82 6.13 -2.06
C ILE A 167 -7.41 6.42 -1.55
N PHE A 168 -6.60 5.37 -1.45
CA PHE A 168 -5.30 5.38 -0.78
C PHE A 168 -4.19 4.90 -1.73
N GLY A 169 -3.18 5.73 -1.95
CA GLY A 169 -1.92 5.31 -2.56
C GLY A 169 -1.02 4.72 -1.48
N VAL A 170 -0.72 3.43 -1.56
CA VAL A 170 0.05 2.74 -0.53
C VAL A 170 1.53 3.10 -0.67
N THR A 171 2.02 4.01 0.18
CA THR A 171 3.42 4.46 0.20
C THR A 171 4.21 3.90 1.38
N THR A 172 3.62 2.98 2.15
CA THR A 172 4.20 2.40 3.38
C THR A 172 5.56 1.74 3.16
N LEU A 173 5.88 1.29 1.94
CA LEU A 173 7.20 0.71 1.65
C LEU A 173 8.33 1.72 1.85
N ASP A 174 8.06 3.01 1.61
CA ASP A 174 9.08 4.05 1.79
C ASP A 174 9.37 4.29 3.27
N ILE A 175 8.34 4.23 4.13
CA ILE A 175 8.50 4.23 5.59
C ILE A 175 9.29 3.00 6.05
N VAL A 176 8.94 1.81 5.56
CA VAL A 176 9.66 0.57 5.91
C VAL A 176 11.15 0.68 5.57
N ARG A 177 11.48 1.27 4.42
CA ARG A 177 12.87 1.52 4.01
C ARG A 177 13.55 2.58 4.86
N ALA A 178 12.89 3.72 5.09
CA ALA A 178 13.42 4.80 5.90
C ALA A 178 13.73 4.31 7.33
N ASN A 179 12.81 3.58 7.95
CA ASN A 179 12.99 2.99 9.27
C ASN A 179 14.17 2.00 9.28
N ALA A 180 14.26 1.11 8.29
CA ALA A 180 15.35 0.14 8.21
C ALA A 180 16.72 0.80 8.06
N PHE A 181 16.84 1.82 7.20
CA PHE A 181 18.11 2.49 6.97
C PHE A 181 18.53 3.41 8.10
N VAL A 182 17.58 4.12 8.73
CA VAL A 182 17.87 4.90 9.95
C VAL A 182 18.30 3.97 11.08
N ALA A 183 17.60 2.84 11.26
CA ALA A 183 17.92 1.86 12.29
C ALA A 183 19.32 1.27 12.09
N GLU A 184 19.66 0.88 10.86
CA GLU A 184 21.00 0.40 10.49
C GLU A 184 22.08 1.45 10.81
N LEU A 185 21.86 2.71 10.43
CA LEU A 185 22.83 3.79 10.62
C LEU A 185 23.05 4.15 12.10
N LYS A 186 22.05 3.94 12.95
CA LYS A 186 22.05 4.37 14.36
C LYS A 186 22.07 3.22 15.36
N ASP A 187 22.24 1.99 14.89
CA ASP A 187 22.21 0.77 15.70
C ASP A 187 20.94 0.67 16.57
N LEU A 188 19.79 0.91 15.93
CA LEU A 188 18.47 0.84 16.57
C LEU A 188 17.69 -0.38 16.07
N ASP A 189 16.64 -0.74 16.79
CA ASP A 189 15.66 -1.72 16.31
C ASP A 189 14.72 -1.06 15.27
N PRO A 190 14.68 -1.54 14.01
CA PRO A 190 13.80 -0.98 12.97
C PRO A 190 12.31 -1.07 13.31
N ALA A 191 11.90 -2.00 14.19
CA ALA A 191 10.51 -2.09 14.65
C ALA A 191 10.11 -0.93 15.60
N ARG A 192 11.10 -0.24 16.18
CA ARG A 192 10.91 0.89 17.11
C ARG A 192 11.23 2.25 16.49
N VAL A 193 11.68 2.26 15.23
CA VAL A 193 11.92 3.49 14.46
C VAL A 193 10.67 3.84 13.67
N ASN A 194 10.33 5.13 13.63
CA ASN A 194 9.27 5.68 12.81
C ASN A 194 9.73 7.01 12.18
N VAL A 195 9.98 6.97 10.87
CA VAL A 195 10.26 8.14 10.03
C VAL A 195 9.03 8.39 9.17
N PRO A 196 8.29 9.50 9.35
CA PRO A 196 7.25 9.89 8.42
C PRO A 196 7.85 10.12 7.03
N VAL A 197 7.24 9.53 6.01
CA VAL A 197 7.62 9.79 4.60
C VAL A 197 6.43 10.42 3.89
N ILE A 198 6.66 11.59 3.32
CA ILE A 198 5.65 12.42 2.66
C ILE A 198 5.99 12.61 1.17
N GLY A 199 5.14 13.33 0.44
CA GLY A 199 5.36 13.65 -0.97
C GLY A 199 4.67 12.69 -1.92
N GLY A 200 5.44 11.92 -2.68
CA GLY A 200 5.00 10.88 -3.61
C GLY A 200 5.66 9.54 -3.33
N HIS A 201 5.68 8.67 -4.34
CA HIS A 201 6.16 7.29 -4.28
C HIS A 201 7.21 6.98 -5.37
N ALA A 202 7.91 7.99 -5.89
CA ALA A 202 8.90 7.80 -6.95
C ALA A 202 10.07 8.77 -6.82
N GLY A 203 11.30 8.24 -6.73
CA GLY A 203 12.54 9.01 -6.78
C GLY A 203 12.52 10.20 -5.81
N LYS A 204 12.78 11.40 -6.34
CA LYS A 204 12.85 12.65 -5.57
C LYS A 204 11.52 13.07 -4.93
N THR A 205 10.40 12.53 -5.40
CA THR A 205 9.10 12.80 -4.77
C THR A 205 8.96 12.14 -3.41
N ILE A 206 9.79 11.15 -3.07
CA ILE A 206 9.80 10.49 -1.75
C ILE A 206 10.59 11.37 -0.77
N ILE A 207 9.94 11.89 0.26
CA ILE A 207 10.53 12.87 1.19
C ILE A 207 10.50 12.29 2.62
N PRO A 208 11.58 11.64 3.09
CA PRO A 208 11.67 11.17 4.47
C PRO A 208 11.92 12.35 5.42
N LEU A 209 11.01 12.56 6.36
CA LEU A 209 11.11 13.60 7.39
C LEU A 209 11.94 13.09 8.57
N ILE A 210 13.25 12.99 8.38
CA ILE A 210 14.18 12.50 9.41
C ILE A 210 14.18 13.45 10.62
N SER A 211 13.89 14.74 10.43
CA SER A 211 13.71 15.69 11.54
C SER A 211 12.55 15.32 12.47
N GLN A 212 11.59 14.53 11.99
CA GLN A 212 10.43 14.02 12.74
C GLN A 212 10.57 12.54 13.14
N CYS A 213 11.77 11.97 13.00
CA CYS A 213 12.02 10.58 13.37
C CYS A 213 11.76 10.33 14.87
N THR A 214 11.15 9.19 15.18
CA THR A 214 11.00 8.67 16.55
C THR A 214 11.66 7.30 16.65
N PRO A 215 12.60 7.06 17.59
CA PRO A 215 13.22 8.03 18.49
C PRO A 215 13.94 9.14 17.73
N LYS A 216 14.18 10.29 18.38
CA LYS A 216 14.83 11.43 17.73
C LYS A 216 16.24 11.04 17.28
N VAL A 217 16.56 11.31 16.02
CA VAL A 217 17.87 11.06 15.43
C VAL A 217 18.43 12.36 14.89
N GLU A 218 19.69 12.65 15.21
CA GLU A 218 20.43 13.78 14.66
C GLU A 218 21.55 13.26 13.75
N LEU A 219 21.65 13.86 12.56
CA LEU A 219 22.60 13.51 11.52
C LEU A 219 23.32 14.77 11.02
N PRO A 220 24.64 14.72 10.84
CA PRO A 220 25.36 15.70 10.02
C PRO A 220 24.73 15.83 8.62
N GLN A 221 24.83 17.01 8.02
CA GLN A 221 24.15 17.34 6.77
C GLN A 221 24.53 16.42 5.59
N ASP A 222 25.80 16.00 5.54
CA ASP A 222 26.31 15.04 4.55
C ASP A 222 25.67 13.65 4.72
N GLN A 223 25.61 13.14 5.96
CA GLN A 223 24.96 11.85 6.25
C GLN A 223 23.45 11.91 5.99
N LEU A 224 22.81 13.03 6.33
CA LEU A 224 21.39 13.26 6.06
C LEU A 224 21.10 13.22 4.55
N ALA A 225 21.91 13.89 3.74
CA ALA A 225 21.78 13.91 2.29
C ALA A 225 22.03 12.51 1.68
N THR A 226 23.06 11.81 2.12
CA THR A 226 23.36 10.44 1.66
C THR A 226 22.25 9.47 2.01
N LEU A 227 21.76 9.47 3.25
CA LEU A 227 20.68 8.61 3.69
C LEU A 227 19.39 8.89 2.91
N THR A 228 19.05 10.16 2.71
CA THR A 228 17.85 10.55 1.96
C THR A 228 17.93 10.08 0.50
N GLY A 229 19.08 10.25 -0.15
CA GLY A 229 19.30 9.74 -1.50
C GLY A 229 19.15 8.21 -1.59
N ARG A 230 19.66 7.47 -0.60
CA ARG A 230 19.49 6.02 -0.50
C ARG A 230 18.03 5.61 -0.36
N ILE A 231 17.25 6.32 0.47
CA ILE A 231 15.81 6.08 0.64
C ILE A 231 15.06 6.26 -0.70
N GLN A 232 15.34 7.36 -1.41
CA GLN A 232 14.72 7.66 -2.71
C GLN A 232 15.07 6.64 -3.80
N GLU A 233 16.27 6.08 -3.76
CA GLU A 233 16.77 5.10 -4.76
C GLU A 233 16.66 3.64 -4.32
N ALA A 234 16.10 3.35 -3.14
CA ALA A 234 15.96 2.00 -2.60
C ALA A 234 15.19 1.04 -3.52
N GLY A 235 14.25 1.55 -4.33
CA GLY A 235 13.58 0.79 -5.38
C GLY A 235 14.56 0.31 -6.45
N THR A 236 15.41 1.22 -6.91
CA THR A 236 16.47 0.97 -7.90
C THR A 236 17.49 -0.04 -7.38
N GLU A 237 17.87 0.05 -6.09
CA GLU A 237 18.79 -0.90 -5.46
C GLU A 237 18.29 -2.35 -5.56
N VAL A 238 17.00 -2.59 -5.27
CA VAL A 238 16.42 -3.94 -5.37
C VAL A 238 16.37 -4.43 -6.81
N VAL A 239 16.03 -3.56 -7.77
CA VAL A 239 16.03 -3.92 -9.20
C VAL A 239 17.43 -4.31 -9.66
N LYS A 240 18.46 -3.54 -9.25
CA LYS A 240 19.87 -3.86 -9.55
C LYS A 240 20.30 -5.18 -8.90
N ALA A 241 19.96 -5.40 -7.63
CA ALA A 241 20.27 -6.64 -6.92
C ALA A 241 19.61 -7.87 -7.54
N LYS A 242 18.44 -7.70 -8.18
CA LYS A 242 17.75 -8.73 -8.95
C LYS A 242 18.19 -8.80 -10.43
N ALA A 243 19.29 -8.14 -10.81
CA ALA A 243 19.78 -8.06 -12.18
C ALA A 243 18.69 -7.64 -13.20
N GLY A 244 17.76 -6.76 -12.80
CA GLY A 244 16.64 -6.32 -13.63
C GLY A 244 15.48 -7.30 -13.75
N ALA A 245 15.52 -8.47 -13.10
CA ALA A 245 14.48 -9.51 -13.18
C ALA A 245 13.18 -9.19 -12.40
N GLY A 246 13.05 -7.96 -11.90
CA GLY A 246 11.86 -7.48 -11.21
C GLY A 246 12.18 -6.51 -10.07
N SER A 247 11.13 -5.88 -9.52
CA SER A 247 11.23 -4.97 -8.38
C SER A 247 11.06 -5.70 -7.04
N ALA A 248 11.03 -4.93 -5.94
CA ALA A 248 10.69 -5.44 -4.61
C ALA A 248 9.31 -6.12 -4.61
N THR A 249 9.26 -7.37 -4.14
CA THR A 249 8.03 -8.16 -4.04
C THR A 249 7.66 -8.39 -2.58
N LEU A 250 8.53 -9.09 -1.83
CA LEU A 250 8.28 -9.44 -0.43
C LEU A 250 8.10 -8.23 0.49
N SER A 251 9.01 -7.25 0.40
CA SER A 251 8.91 -6.03 1.24
C SER A 251 7.71 -5.18 0.87
N MET A 252 7.30 -5.15 -0.41
CA MET A 252 6.08 -4.45 -0.84
C MET A 252 4.82 -5.19 -0.36
N ALA A 253 4.82 -6.52 -0.37
CA ALA A 253 3.72 -7.33 0.18
C ALA A 253 3.55 -7.07 1.68
N TYR A 254 4.66 -7.06 2.43
CA TYR A 254 4.68 -6.70 3.85
C TYR A 254 4.15 -5.29 4.08
N ALA A 255 4.64 -4.29 3.32
CA ALA A 255 4.20 -2.91 3.46
C ALA A 255 2.71 -2.73 3.12
N GLY A 256 2.22 -3.38 2.07
CA GLY A 256 0.81 -3.39 1.70
C GLY A 256 -0.07 -4.04 2.78
N ALA A 257 0.36 -5.20 3.31
CA ALA A 257 -0.33 -5.88 4.40
C ALA A 257 -0.40 -5.01 5.66
N ARG A 258 0.72 -4.37 6.05
CA ARG A 258 0.77 -3.45 7.19
C ARG A 258 -0.26 -2.32 7.06
N PHE A 259 -0.29 -1.66 5.89
CA PHE A 259 -1.24 -0.57 5.64
C PHE A 259 -2.70 -1.04 5.75
N VAL A 260 -3.01 -2.19 5.14
CA VAL A 260 -4.35 -2.78 5.18
C VAL A 260 -4.74 -3.18 6.60
N PHE A 261 -3.81 -3.75 7.38
CA PHE A 261 -4.08 -4.06 8.79
C PHE A 261 -4.37 -2.80 9.61
N SER A 262 -3.68 -1.69 9.35
CA SER A 262 -4.00 -0.39 9.97
C SER A 262 -5.42 0.07 9.60
N LEU A 263 -5.84 -0.04 8.34
CA LEU A 263 -7.22 0.25 7.95
C LEU A 263 -8.24 -0.65 8.65
N VAL A 264 -8.02 -1.97 8.69
CA VAL A 264 -8.91 -2.92 9.35
C VAL A 264 -9.00 -2.64 10.86
N ASP A 265 -7.88 -2.33 11.51
CA ASP A 265 -7.82 -1.91 12.91
C ASP A 265 -8.71 -0.67 13.15
N ALA A 266 -8.57 0.35 12.30
CA ALA A 266 -9.35 1.58 12.40
C ALA A 266 -10.85 1.34 12.14
N MET A 267 -11.18 0.47 11.17
CA MET A 267 -12.54 0.01 10.89
C MET A 267 -13.20 -0.69 12.07
N ASN A 268 -12.41 -1.47 12.82
CA ASN A 268 -12.83 -2.12 14.04
C ASN A 268 -12.88 -1.18 15.26
N GLY A 269 -12.62 0.12 15.06
CA GLY A 269 -12.74 1.14 16.10
C GLY A 269 -11.49 1.35 16.95
N LYS A 270 -10.32 0.85 16.54
CA LYS A 270 -9.07 1.25 17.18
C LYS A 270 -8.82 2.73 16.91
N GLU A 271 -8.66 3.49 17.98
CA GLU A 271 -8.37 4.93 17.89
C GLU A 271 -6.87 5.18 17.65
N GLY A 272 -6.55 6.35 17.11
CA GLY A 272 -5.16 6.81 16.96
C GLY A 272 -4.34 6.06 15.91
N VAL A 273 -4.99 5.37 14.96
CA VAL A 273 -4.28 4.68 13.88
C VAL A 273 -3.82 5.71 12.84
N VAL A 274 -2.50 5.86 12.69
CA VAL A 274 -1.89 6.83 11.77
C VAL A 274 -0.99 6.12 10.77
N GLU A 275 -1.18 6.39 9.48
CA GLU A 275 -0.33 5.91 8.39
C GLU A 275 -0.11 7.04 7.36
N CYS A 276 1.02 7.04 6.65
CA CYS A 276 1.18 7.91 5.49
C CYS A 276 0.60 7.23 4.24
N SER A 277 -0.14 7.99 3.43
CA SER A 277 -0.66 7.53 2.14
C SER A 277 -0.81 8.67 1.15
N PHE A 278 -0.56 8.40 -0.13
CA PHE A 278 -0.75 9.36 -1.22
C PHE A 278 -2.24 9.49 -1.56
N VAL A 279 -2.83 10.63 -1.19
CA VAL A 279 -4.28 10.88 -1.26
C VAL A 279 -4.60 12.25 -1.83
N LYS A 280 -5.88 12.55 -2.10
CA LYS A 280 -6.30 13.92 -2.40
C LYS A 280 -5.94 14.81 -1.20
N SER A 281 -5.18 15.87 -1.45
CA SER A 281 -4.66 16.75 -0.40
C SER A 281 -4.84 18.22 -0.76
N GLN A 282 -4.70 19.07 0.26
CA GLN A 282 -4.63 20.54 0.16
C GLN A 282 -3.38 21.10 0.87
N GLU A 283 -2.50 20.24 1.38
CA GLU A 283 -1.28 20.62 2.12
C GLU A 283 -0.24 21.32 1.24
N THR A 284 -0.34 21.14 -0.07
CA THR A 284 0.51 21.79 -1.07
C THR A 284 -0.35 22.23 -2.25
N ASP A 285 0.27 22.90 -3.21
CA ASP A 285 -0.35 23.25 -4.50
C ASP A 285 -0.51 22.03 -5.44
N CYS A 286 -0.05 20.84 -5.04
CA CYS A 286 -0.38 19.58 -5.69
C CYS A 286 -1.76 19.08 -5.21
N PRO A 287 -2.66 18.66 -6.10
CA PRO A 287 -3.98 18.16 -5.69
C PRO A 287 -3.91 16.81 -4.98
N TYR A 288 -2.80 16.07 -5.11
CA TYR A 288 -2.53 14.83 -4.39
C TYR A 288 -1.16 14.90 -3.73
N PHE A 289 -1.05 14.39 -2.50
CA PHE A 289 0.18 14.38 -1.73
C PHE A 289 0.11 13.33 -0.63
N SER A 290 1.23 12.70 -0.31
CA SER A 290 1.35 11.78 0.81
C SER A 290 1.67 12.55 2.09
N THR A 291 0.86 12.38 3.12
CA THR A 291 1.05 12.93 4.47
C THR A 291 0.57 11.91 5.50
N PRO A 292 0.90 12.05 6.79
CA PRO A 292 0.29 11.25 7.85
C PRO A 292 -1.23 11.50 7.92
N LEU A 293 -2.00 10.42 7.95
CA LEU A 293 -3.46 10.43 8.00
C LEU A 293 -3.94 9.69 9.24
N LEU A 294 -4.85 10.30 9.99
CA LEU A 294 -5.64 9.58 10.98
C LEU A 294 -6.69 8.75 10.24
N LEU A 295 -6.61 7.43 10.40
CA LEU A 295 -7.53 6.46 9.85
C LEU A 295 -8.65 6.18 10.84
N GLY A 296 -9.86 5.97 10.33
CA GLY A 296 -11.02 5.60 11.13
C GLY A 296 -12.00 4.71 10.39
N LYS A 297 -13.21 4.62 10.94
CA LYS A 297 -14.18 3.59 10.52
C LYS A 297 -14.60 3.66 9.06
N LYS A 298 -14.50 4.83 8.44
CA LYS A 298 -14.96 5.10 7.07
C LYS A 298 -13.85 5.62 6.16
N GLY A 299 -12.59 5.39 6.52
CA GLY A 299 -11.42 5.81 5.76
C GLY A 299 -10.65 6.91 6.47
N ILE A 300 -10.28 7.96 5.75
CA ILE A 300 -9.55 9.12 6.32
C ILE A 300 -10.48 9.91 7.26
N GLU A 301 -10.12 10.01 8.53
CA GLU A 301 -10.78 10.94 9.48
C GLU A 301 -10.15 12.32 9.43
N LYS A 302 -8.82 12.38 9.35
CA LYS A 302 -8.08 13.65 9.34
C LYS A 302 -6.76 13.53 8.60
N ASN A 303 -6.47 14.52 7.76
CA ASN A 303 -5.12 14.75 7.27
C ASN A 303 -4.33 15.52 8.35
N LEU A 304 -3.24 14.95 8.85
CA LEU A 304 -2.42 15.54 9.91
C LEU A 304 -1.39 16.55 9.38
N GLY A 305 -1.28 16.65 8.05
CA GLY A 305 -0.43 17.60 7.36
C GLY A 305 1.05 17.27 7.41
N ILE A 306 1.88 18.19 6.91
CA ILE A 306 3.34 18.00 6.80
C ILE A 306 4.05 18.14 8.16
N GLY A 307 3.47 18.92 9.08
CA GLY A 307 4.10 19.24 10.37
C GLY A 307 5.29 20.19 10.22
N LYS A 308 6.19 20.19 11.22
CA LYS A 308 7.40 21.02 11.22
C LYS A 308 8.51 20.35 10.41
N VAL A 309 9.10 21.08 9.47
CA VAL A 309 10.18 20.57 8.62
C VAL A 309 11.44 21.41 8.76
N SER A 310 12.58 20.79 8.51
CA SER A 310 13.88 21.46 8.42
C SER A 310 14.04 22.19 7.08
N PRO A 311 14.97 23.16 6.95
CA PRO A 311 15.25 23.83 5.68
C PRO A 311 15.66 22.86 4.55
N PHE A 312 16.31 21.75 4.90
CA PHE A 312 16.66 20.69 3.94
C PHE A 312 15.41 19.99 3.40
N GLU A 313 14.47 19.63 4.27
CA GLU A 313 13.22 18.99 3.90
C GLU A 313 12.28 19.94 3.15
N GLU A 314 12.23 21.22 3.54
CA GLU A 314 11.47 22.25 2.82
C GLU A 314 11.94 22.39 1.36
N LYS A 315 13.25 22.40 1.14
CA LYS A 315 13.82 22.38 -0.22
C LYS A 315 13.41 21.12 -0.99
N MET A 316 13.43 19.95 -0.36
CA MET A 316 12.99 18.70 -1.01
C MET A 316 11.51 18.74 -1.39
N ILE A 317 10.66 19.29 -0.54
CA ILE A 317 9.23 19.49 -0.84
C ILE A 317 9.10 20.35 -2.09
N ALA A 318 9.75 21.52 -2.13
CA ALA A 318 9.70 22.42 -3.28
C ALA A 318 10.19 21.76 -4.59
N GLU A 319 11.26 20.96 -4.53
CA GLU A 319 11.79 20.24 -5.69
C GLU A 319 10.88 19.09 -6.17
N ALA A 320 10.11 18.48 -5.27
CA ALA A 320 9.19 17.38 -5.62
C ALA A 320 7.90 17.87 -6.31
N ILE A 321 7.44 19.09 -6.01
CA ILE A 321 6.16 19.62 -6.52
C ILE A 321 6.04 19.56 -8.06
N PRO A 322 7.01 20.02 -8.87
CA PRO A 322 6.87 19.99 -10.33
C PRO A 322 6.73 18.57 -10.89
N GLU A 323 7.49 17.61 -10.36
CA GLU A 323 7.45 16.21 -10.77
C GLU A 323 6.13 15.53 -10.39
N LEU A 324 5.62 15.85 -9.19
CA LEU A 324 4.31 15.41 -8.74
C LEU A 324 3.20 15.97 -9.63
N LYS A 325 3.18 17.27 -9.92
CA LYS A 325 2.19 17.89 -10.82
C LYS A 325 2.20 17.24 -12.19
N ALA A 326 3.37 16.96 -12.76
CA ALA A 326 3.49 16.29 -14.04
C ALA A 326 2.93 14.86 -14.00
N SER A 327 3.27 14.08 -12.96
CA SER A 327 2.77 12.71 -12.76
C SER A 327 1.25 12.67 -12.56
N ILE A 328 0.72 13.62 -11.80
CA ILE A 328 -0.70 13.76 -11.53
C ILE A 328 -1.45 14.10 -12.82
N LYS A 329 -1.01 15.16 -13.51
CA LYS A 329 -1.60 15.59 -14.78
C LYS A 329 -1.64 14.46 -15.80
N LYS A 330 -0.55 13.69 -15.92
CA LYS A 330 -0.49 12.52 -16.80
C LYS A 330 -1.57 11.48 -16.48
N GLY A 331 -1.82 11.22 -15.20
CA GLY A 331 -2.88 10.31 -14.75
C GLY A 331 -4.28 10.82 -15.07
N GLU A 332 -4.54 12.11 -14.81
CA GLU A 332 -5.85 12.73 -15.11
C GLU A 332 -6.12 12.79 -16.62
N GLU A 333 -5.13 13.15 -17.43
CA GLU A 333 -5.22 13.21 -18.88
C GLU A 333 -5.45 11.84 -19.50
N PHE A 334 -4.82 10.79 -18.95
CA PHE A 334 -5.05 9.41 -19.39
C PHE A 334 -6.55 9.06 -19.35
N VAL A 335 -7.23 9.30 -18.23
CA VAL A 335 -8.67 8.99 -18.09
C VAL A 335 -9.53 9.87 -18.99
N LYS A 336 -9.18 11.15 -19.16
CA LYS A 336 -9.88 12.05 -20.11
C LYS A 336 -9.76 11.57 -21.55
N SER A 337 -8.64 10.93 -21.91
CA SER A 337 -8.40 10.37 -23.24
C SER A 337 -9.06 9.00 -23.46
N MET A 338 -9.45 8.28 -22.40
CA MET A 338 -10.19 7.03 -22.51
C MET A 338 -11.60 7.32 -23.03
N LYS A 339 -11.84 6.90 -24.27
CA LYS A 339 -13.15 6.90 -24.92
C LYS A 339 -14.09 5.87 -24.29
#